data_AF-A0AAJ7UCP9-F1
#
_entry.id   AF-A0AAJ7UCP9-F1
#
_cell.length_a   1.000
_cell.length_b   1.000
_cell.length_c   1.000
_cell.angle_alpha   90.00
_cell.angle_beta   90.00
_cell.angle_gamma   90.00
#
_symmetry.space_group_name_H-M   'P 1'
#
loop_
_entity.id
_entity.type
_entity.pdbx_description
1 polymer ?
#
loop_
_entity_poly.entity_id
_entity_poly.type
_entity_poly.pdbx_seq_one_letter_code
_entity_poly.pdbx_strand_id
1 'polypeptide(L)'
;MSNSLRHEVIQLYKQLLHLGREYPKGAAYFRDRLKRSFQRNADERDPEKIRALLERGRYVGRELEALYHVRKYRALKRRYYYDDTRVGGVGGGGGAGGTGGHGTSDQD
;
A
#
# COMPACT_ATOMS: atom_id res chain seq x y z
N MET A 1 33.46 -14.63 -12.57
CA MET A 1 32.18 -13.97 -12.92
C MET A 1 30.98 -14.32 -12.02
N SER A 2 31.04 -15.26 -11.07
CA SER A 2 29.88 -15.67 -10.25
C SER A 2 29.53 -14.78 -9.06
N ASN A 3 30.48 -13.99 -8.52
CA ASN A 3 30.24 -13.17 -7.34
C ASN A 3 29.30 -11.96 -7.58
N SER A 4 29.27 -11.38 -8.79
CA SER A 4 28.45 -10.19 -9.07
C SER A 4 26.95 -10.44 -8.91
N LEU A 5 26.45 -11.53 -9.52
CA LEU A 5 25.01 -11.82 -9.52
C LEU A 5 24.48 -12.12 -8.12
N ARG A 6 25.26 -12.80 -7.28
CA ARG A 6 24.89 -13.06 -5.89
C ARG A 6 24.74 -11.76 -5.10
N HIS A 7 25.64 -10.80 -5.30
CA HIS A 7 25.52 -9.49 -4.67
C HIS A 7 24.26 -8.75 -5.15
N GLU A 8 23.97 -8.74 -6.45
CA GLU A 8 22.77 -8.12 -7.00
C GLU A 8 21.48 -8.72 -6.43
N VAL A 9 21.41 -10.05 -6.30
CA VAL A 9 20.25 -10.75 -5.71
C VAL A 9 20.04 -10.33 -4.25
N ILE A 10 21.12 -10.26 -3.47
CA ILE A 10 21.04 -9.84 -2.06
C ILE A 10 20.58 -8.39 -1.95
N GLN A 11 21.09 -7.49 -2.80
CA GLN A 11 20.67 -6.08 -2.80
C GLN A 11 19.19 -5.94 -3.16
N LEU A 12 18.75 -6.65 -4.21
CA LEU A 12 17.35 -6.66 -4.62
C LEU A 12 16.44 -7.16 -3.49
N TYR A 13 16.82 -8.23 -2.79
CA TYR A 13 16.06 -8.74 -1.65
C TYR A 13 15.90 -7.69 -0.54
N LYS A 14 16.97 -6.98 -0.20
CA LYS A 14 16.95 -5.90 0.82
C LYS A 14 16.08 -4.72 0.36
N GLN A 15 16.20 -4.31 -0.90
CA GLN A 15 15.39 -3.23 -1.46
C GLN A 15 13.90 -3.57 -1.44
N LEU A 16 13.52 -4.77 -1.89
CA LEU A 16 12.14 -5.23 -1.87
C LEU A 16 11.59 -5.34 -0.45
N LEU A 17 12.40 -5.79 0.51
CA LEU A 17 12.00 -5.85 1.91
C LEU A 17 11.74 -4.45 2.50
N HIS A 18 12.51 -3.44 2.08
CA HIS A 18 12.30 -2.05 2.48
C HIS A 18 11.00 -1.50 1.88
N LEU A 19 10.81 -1.62 0.57
CA LEU A 19 9.62 -1.15 -0.14
C LEU A 19 8.34 -1.83 0.35
N GLY A 20 8.42 -3.13 0.68
CA GLY A 20 7.28 -3.91 1.15
C GLY A 20 6.80 -3.63 2.57
N ARG A 21 7.44 -2.72 3.32
CA ARG A 21 7.03 -2.38 4.71
C ARG A 21 5.65 -1.78 4.78
N GLU A 22 5.27 -1.00 3.79
CA GLU A 22 3.97 -0.36 3.70
C GLU A 22 2.95 -1.15 2.86
N TYR A 23 3.22 -2.43 2.60
CA TYR A 23 2.33 -3.26 1.81
C TYR A 23 0.94 -3.31 2.47
N PRO A 24 -0.17 -3.20 1.70
CA PRO A 24 -1.52 -3.08 2.27
C PRO A 24 -1.94 -4.23 3.20
N LYS A 25 -1.41 -5.43 2.99
CA LYS A 25 -1.67 -6.61 3.84
C LYS A 25 -0.68 -6.75 5.02
N GLY A 26 0.17 -5.76 5.23
CA GLY A 26 1.20 -5.74 6.27
C GLY A 26 2.56 -6.27 5.82
N ALA A 27 3.60 -5.82 6.53
CA ALA A 27 5.00 -6.14 6.24
C ALA A 27 5.32 -7.64 6.40
N ALA A 28 4.74 -8.32 7.41
CA ALA A 28 4.95 -9.74 7.65
C ALA A 28 4.44 -10.60 6.47
N TYR A 29 3.21 -10.31 6.01
CA TYR A 29 2.63 -10.98 4.85
C TYR A 29 3.51 -10.84 3.60
N PHE A 30 4.00 -9.63 3.33
CA PHE A 30 4.88 -9.38 2.20
C PHE A 30 6.21 -10.13 2.35
N ARG A 31 6.85 -10.02 3.51
CA ARG A 31 8.13 -10.69 3.82
C ARG A 31 8.06 -12.20 3.59
N ASP A 32 7.00 -12.85 4.04
CA ASP A 32 6.86 -14.31 3.89
C ASP A 32 6.68 -14.72 2.42
N ARG A 33 6.00 -13.90 1.63
CA ARG A 33 5.84 -14.14 0.18
C ARG A 33 7.14 -13.89 -0.58
N LEU A 34 7.85 -12.82 -0.22
CA LEU A 34 9.16 -12.50 -0.77
C LEU A 34 10.15 -13.63 -0.49
N LYS A 35 10.27 -14.05 0.77
CA LYS A 35 11.14 -15.16 1.19
C LYS A 35 10.84 -16.43 0.41
N ARG A 36 9.57 -16.84 0.33
CA ARG A 36 9.15 -18.02 -0.45
C ARG A 36 9.51 -17.91 -1.93
N SER A 37 9.38 -16.72 -2.53
CA SER A 37 9.73 -16.53 -3.93
C SER A 37 11.23 -16.68 -4.20
N PHE A 38 12.08 -16.15 -3.32
CA PHE A 38 13.53 -16.29 -3.46
C PHE A 38 13.98 -17.73 -3.15
N GLN A 39 13.39 -18.38 -2.14
CA GLN A 39 13.69 -19.78 -1.81
C GLN A 39 13.38 -20.74 -2.96
N ARG A 40 12.26 -20.53 -3.68
CA ARG A 40 11.92 -21.37 -4.85
C ARG A 40 12.92 -21.32 -6.00
N ASN A 41 13.75 -20.28 -6.07
CA ASN A 41 14.75 -20.11 -7.12
C ASN A 41 16.19 -20.18 -6.57
N ALA A 42 16.39 -20.65 -5.34
CA ALA A 42 17.69 -20.62 -4.67
C ALA A 42 18.74 -21.53 -5.33
N ASP A 43 18.28 -22.61 -5.97
CA ASP A 43 19.13 -23.60 -6.63
C ASP A 43 19.37 -23.30 -8.12
N GLU A 44 18.84 -22.19 -8.64
CA GLU A 44 19.07 -21.79 -10.03
C GLU A 44 20.54 -21.40 -10.24
N ARG A 45 21.18 -22.00 -11.23
CA ARG A 45 22.61 -21.81 -11.54
C ARG A 45 22.84 -21.16 -12.89
N ASP A 46 21.82 -21.09 -13.73
CA ASP A 46 21.88 -20.47 -15.04
C ASP A 46 21.95 -18.93 -14.90
N PRO A 47 23.06 -18.29 -15.34
CA PRO A 47 23.23 -16.84 -15.24
C PRO A 47 22.15 -16.05 -15.98
N GLU A 48 21.61 -16.56 -17.10
CA GLU A 48 20.60 -15.84 -17.88
C GLU A 48 19.26 -15.84 -17.17
N LYS A 49 18.85 -17.00 -16.61
CA LYS A 49 17.65 -17.09 -15.77
C LYS A 49 17.75 -16.24 -14.52
N ILE A 50 18.92 -16.20 -13.86
CA ILE A 50 19.13 -15.33 -12.70
C ILE A 50 18.94 -13.86 -13.08
N ARG A 51 19.45 -13.43 -14.23
CA ARG A 51 19.26 -12.05 -14.73
C ARG A 51 17.79 -11.74 -15.02
N ALA A 52 17.07 -12.66 -15.65
CA ALA A 52 15.63 -12.51 -15.90
C ALA A 52 14.83 -12.42 -14.59
N LEU A 53 15.16 -13.22 -13.58
CA LEU A 53 14.54 -13.16 -12.25
C LEU A 53 14.86 -11.85 -11.54
N LEU A 54 16.09 -11.36 -11.63
CA LEU A 54 16.49 -10.05 -11.11
C LEU A 54 15.69 -8.92 -11.76
N GLU A 55 15.52 -8.95 -13.09
CA GLU A 55 14.73 -7.96 -13.81
C GLU A 55 13.26 -7.98 -13.39
N ARG A 56 12.68 -9.18 -13.25
CA ARG A 56 11.31 -9.35 -12.73
C ARG A 56 11.18 -8.77 -11.32
N GLY A 57 12.14 -9.02 -10.44
CA GLY A 57 12.11 -8.47 -9.09
C GLY A 57 12.26 -6.93 -9.08
N ARG A 58 13.08 -6.36 -9.97
CA ARG A 58 13.18 -4.90 -10.16
C ARG A 58 11.86 -4.29 -10.63
N TYR A 59 11.14 -4.98 -11.54
CA TYR A 59 9.80 -4.58 -11.96
C TYR A 59 8.83 -4.54 -10.78
N VAL A 60 8.81 -5.58 -9.94
CA VAL A 60 7.98 -5.60 -8.71
C VAL A 60 8.33 -4.45 -7.77
N GLY A 61 9.60 -4.06 -7.66
CA GLY A 61 10.02 -2.88 -6.89
C GLY A 61 9.35 -1.60 -7.39
N ARG A 62 9.36 -1.37 -8.70
CA ARG A 62 8.69 -0.20 -9.32
C ARG A 62 7.17 -0.21 -9.10
N GLU A 63 6.54 -1.38 -9.14
CA GLU A 63 5.10 -1.50 -8.84
C GLU A 63 4.78 -1.13 -7.39
N LEU A 64 5.64 -1.52 -6.44
CA LEU A 64 5.47 -1.17 -5.02
C LEU A 64 5.59 0.34 -4.80
N GLU A 65 6.56 0.99 -5.45
CA GLU A 65 6.72 2.45 -5.43
C GLU A 65 5.50 3.15 -6.03
N ALA A 66 5.02 2.68 -7.19
CA ALA A 66 3.81 3.22 -7.82
C ALA A 66 2.59 3.08 -6.90
N LEU A 67 2.42 1.93 -6.25
CA LEU A 67 1.35 1.69 -5.28
C LEU A 67 1.42 2.68 -4.10
N TYR A 68 2.63 2.93 -3.59
CA TYR A 68 2.88 3.93 -2.55
C TYR A 68 2.42 5.33 -3.00
N HIS A 69 2.81 5.77 -4.20
CA HIS A 69 2.43 7.08 -4.75
C HIS A 69 0.92 7.22 -4.90
N VAL A 70 0.24 6.19 -5.43
CA VAL A 70 -1.23 6.18 -5.58
C VAL A 70 -1.91 6.31 -4.21
N ARG A 71 -1.43 5.58 -3.20
CA ARG A 71 -1.98 5.65 -1.84
C ARG A 71 -1.81 7.04 -1.23
N LYS A 72 -0.61 7.62 -1.35
CA LYS A 72 -0.30 8.98 -0.86
C LYS A 72 -1.15 10.03 -1.57
N TYR A 73 -1.26 9.95 -2.89
CA TYR A 73 -2.12 10.84 -3.67
C TYR A 73 -3.59 10.73 -3.26
N ARG A 74 -4.13 9.51 -3.08
CA ARG A 74 -5.51 9.30 -2.60
C ARG A 74 -5.73 9.86 -1.19
N ALA A 75 -4.73 9.80 -0.32
CA ALA A 75 -4.81 10.42 1.01
C ALA A 75 -4.79 11.95 0.93
N LEU A 76 -3.91 12.51 0.10
CA LEU A 76 -3.83 13.95 -0.14
C LEU A 76 -5.13 14.49 -0.74
N LYS A 77 -5.62 13.86 -1.82
CA LYS A 77 -6.86 14.27 -2.49
C LYS A 77 -8.06 14.29 -1.53
N ARG A 78 -8.14 13.30 -0.63
CA ARG A 78 -9.19 13.24 0.40
C ARG A 78 -9.15 14.42 1.37
N ARG A 79 -7.97 14.91 1.74
CA ARG A 79 -7.84 16.04 2.67
C ARG A 79 -8.12 17.38 2.00
N TYR A 80 -7.65 17.58 0.77
CA TYR A 80 -7.76 18.89 0.12
C TYR A 80 -9.06 19.11 -0.65
N TYR A 81 -9.63 18.08 -1.29
CA TYR A 81 -10.79 18.26 -2.18
C TYR A 81 -12.15 17.86 -1.59
N TYR A 82 -12.19 17.11 -0.47
CA TYR A 82 -13.46 16.83 0.22
C TYR A 82 -13.78 17.84 1.33
N ASP A 83 -12.80 18.62 1.79
CA ASP A 83 -13.04 19.76 2.69
C ASP A 83 -13.53 21.00 1.92
N ASP A 84 -13.14 21.16 0.65
CA ASP A 84 -13.59 22.26 -0.21
C ASP A 84 -15.10 22.20 -0.51
N THR A 85 -15.67 20.99 -0.61
CA THR A 85 -17.12 20.79 -0.74
C THR A 85 -17.92 21.06 0.55
N ARG A 86 -17.25 21.31 1.69
CA ARG A 86 -17.91 21.64 2.96
C ARG A 86 -18.02 23.14 3.23
N VAL A 87 -17.30 23.99 2.48
CA VAL A 87 -17.23 25.44 2.75
C VAL A 87 -17.91 26.29 1.66
N GLY A 88 -18.42 25.68 0.58
CA GLY A 88 -18.93 26.42 -0.60
C GLY A 88 -20.40 26.24 -0.98
N GLY A 89 -21.30 25.80 -0.10
CA GLY A 89 -22.71 25.55 -0.46
C GLY A 89 -23.72 26.19 0.49
N VAL A 90 -24.14 27.43 0.21
CA VAL A 90 -25.35 28.02 0.79
C VAL A 90 -26.55 27.56 -0.05
N GLY A 91 -27.51 26.83 0.55
CA GLY A 91 -28.91 26.80 0.10
C GLY A 91 -29.60 25.44 -0.01
N GLY A 92 -30.63 25.24 0.83
CA GLY A 92 -31.73 24.26 0.69
C GLY A 92 -31.44 22.88 1.29
N GLY A 93 -32.18 22.29 2.23
CA GLY A 93 -33.61 22.41 2.56
C GLY A 93 -34.19 20.99 2.61
N GLY A 94 -34.72 20.57 3.76
CA GLY A 94 -35.46 19.31 3.98
C GLY A 94 -34.58 18.10 4.34
N GLY A 95 -34.69 17.42 5.48
CA GLY A 95 -35.86 17.18 6.33
C GLY A 95 -36.30 15.72 6.17
N ALA A 96 -35.97 14.84 7.13
CA ALA A 96 -36.76 13.67 7.51
C ALA A 96 -36.03 12.88 8.61
N GLY A 97 -36.59 12.86 9.81
CA GLY A 97 -36.13 12.05 10.92
C GLY A 97 -36.82 12.40 12.24
N GLY A 98 -38.13 12.67 12.19
CA GLY A 98 -38.95 12.87 13.38
C GLY A 98 -39.45 11.57 14.00
N THR A 99 -40.02 11.73 15.19
CA THR A 99 -40.73 10.76 16.07
C THR A 99 -39.81 9.97 17.03
N GLY A 100 -39.98 9.99 18.35
CA GLY A 100 -40.84 10.69 19.32
C GLY A 100 -40.18 10.50 20.72
N GLY A 101 -40.39 11.27 21.78
CA GLY A 101 -41.62 11.91 22.25
C GLY A 101 -42.14 11.21 23.52
N HIS A 102 -41.56 11.53 24.69
CA HIS A 102 -42.15 11.48 26.07
C HIS A 102 -41.07 12.05 27.02
N GLY A 103 -41.20 13.21 27.67
CA GLY A 103 -42.18 13.55 28.73
C GLY A 103 -41.71 12.87 30.03
N THR A 104 -41.37 13.52 31.14
CA THR A 104 -41.83 14.75 31.83
C THR A 104 -40.75 15.14 32.87
N SER A 105 -40.53 16.42 33.19
CA SER A 105 -40.97 17.09 34.45
C SER A 105 -40.65 16.26 35.72
N ASP A 106 -39.92 16.73 36.73
CA ASP A 106 -40.13 17.98 37.47
C ASP A 106 -38.86 18.46 38.19
N GLN A 107 -38.80 19.78 38.36
CA GLN A 107 -37.98 20.48 39.33
C GLN A 107 -38.61 20.34 40.73
N ASP A 108 -37.77 20.12 41.73
CA ASP A 108 -37.77 20.86 43.00
C ASP A 108 -36.40 20.69 43.69
#